data_AF-A0A6D2JQ63-F1
#
_entry.id   AF-A0A6D2JQ63-F1
#
_cell.length_a   1.000
_cell.length_b   1.000
_cell.length_c   1.000
_cell.angle_alpha   90.00
_cell.angle_beta   90.00
_cell.angle_gamma   90.00
#
_symmetry.space_group_name_H-M   'P 1'
#
loop_
_entity.id
_entity.type
_entity.pdbx_description
1 polymer ?
#
loop_
_entity_poly.entity_id
_entity_poly.type
_entity_poly.pdbx_seq_one_letter_code
_entity_poly.pdbx_strand_id
1 'polypeptide(L)'
;MVSEPFSPFDALPEECISNIISFTSPRDACVVASLSKTFGSAVDSDKVWEKFLPPDYHSLIHPPSRIFSSKKELYFSLCNDSLLIEDGQKSLWLDKASGKRCIMLAASKDEISWGNSPGFWEWISIPESRFEKVPELLTIHVHSRSTV
;
A
#
# COMPACT_ATOMS: atom_id res chain seq x y z
N MET A 1 -46.48 7.42 11.36
CA MET A 1 -45.45 6.88 10.44
C MET A 1 -44.59 8.08 10.07
N VAL A 2 -43.44 8.26 10.72
CA VAL A 2 -42.57 9.41 10.48
C VAL A 2 -41.80 9.08 9.20
N SER A 3 -42.08 9.79 8.11
CA SER A 3 -41.27 9.72 6.89
C SER A 3 -39.85 10.13 7.24
N GLU A 4 -38.86 9.27 7.02
CA GLU A 4 -37.46 9.68 7.12
C GLU A 4 -37.25 10.91 6.24
N PRO A 5 -36.53 11.94 6.72
CA PRO A 5 -36.23 13.10 5.91
C PRO A 5 -35.42 12.64 4.70
N PHE A 6 -36.02 12.76 3.51
CA PHE A 6 -35.34 12.50 2.24
C PHE A 6 -34.06 13.33 2.20
N SER A 7 -32.90 12.68 2.11
CA SER A 7 -31.68 13.44 1.92
C SER A 7 -31.69 14.00 0.50
N PRO A 8 -31.20 15.24 0.27
CA PRO A 8 -31.08 15.77 -1.09
C PRO A 8 -30.24 14.88 -2.02
N PHE A 9 -29.39 14.03 -1.45
CA PHE A 9 -28.57 13.06 -2.17
C PHE A 9 -29.37 11.85 -2.66
N ASP A 10 -30.49 11.50 -2.02
CA ASP A 10 -31.35 10.38 -2.48
C ASP A 10 -32.07 10.70 -3.80
N ALA A 11 -32.10 11.98 -4.21
CA ALA A 11 -32.62 12.40 -5.50
C ALA A 11 -31.57 12.32 -6.63
N LEU A 12 -30.29 12.12 -6.31
CA LEU A 12 -29.22 12.02 -7.31
C LEU A 12 -29.10 10.59 -7.83
N PRO A 13 -28.85 10.39 -9.14
CA PRO A 13 -28.47 9.08 -9.66
C PRO A 13 -27.21 8.55 -8.97
N GLU A 14 -27.17 7.26 -8.70
CA GLU A 14 -26.03 6.59 -8.04
C GLU A 14 -24.70 6.86 -8.76
N GLU A 15 -24.73 6.93 -10.09
CA GLU A 15 -23.53 7.25 -10.88
C GLU A 15 -23.00 8.66 -10.63
N CYS A 16 -23.88 9.64 -10.38
CA CYS A 16 -23.47 11.00 -10.03
C CYS A 16 -22.79 11.02 -8.66
N ILE A 17 -23.34 10.28 -7.69
CA ILE A 17 -22.77 10.13 -6.35
C ILE A 17 -21.41 9.45 -6.44
N SER A 18 -21.32 8.33 -7.17
CA SER A 18 -20.09 7.59 -7.43
C SER A 18 -19.01 8.49 -8.06
N ASN A 19 -19.37 9.31 -9.06
CA ASN A 19 -18.45 10.25 -9.68
C ASN A 19 -17.93 11.29 -8.70
N ILE A 20 -18.79 11.87 -7.85
CA ILE A 20 -18.38 12.83 -6.80
C ILE A 20 -17.39 12.15 -5.83
N ILE A 21 -17.72 10.95 -5.35
CA ILE A 21 -16.90 10.19 -4.41
C ILE A 21 -15.53 9.83 -5.04
N SER A 22 -15.47 9.59 -6.35
CA SER A 22 -14.21 9.29 -7.03
C SER A 22 -13.17 10.43 -6.98
N PHE A 23 -13.59 11.65 -6.61
CA PHE A 23 -12.70 12.80 -6.40
C PHE A 23 -12.31 13.03 -4.92
N THR A 24 -12.75 12.17 -4.00
CA THR A 24 -12.39 12.25 -2.58
C THR A 24 -11.20 11.34 -2.27
N SER A 25 -10.88 11.14 -0.98
CA SER A 25 -9.89 10.13 -0.57
C SER A 25 -10.55 8.76 -0.34
N PRO A 26 -9.79 7.65 -0.43
CA PRO A 26 -10.26 6.32 -0.04
C PRO A 26 -10.85 6.28 1.38
N ARG A 27 -10.23 7.01 2.33
CA ARG A 27 -10.77 7.17 3.68
C ARG A 27 -12.15 7.82 3.66
N ASP A 28 -12.31 8.94 2.96
CA ASP A 28 -13.58 9.68 2.90
C ASP A 28 -14.66 8.84 2.23
N ALA A 29 -14.33 8.10 1.17
CA ALA A 29 -15.24 7.16 0.53
C ALA A 29 -15.73 6.08 1.52
N CYS A 30 -14.86 5.52 2.35
CA CYS A 30 -15.27 4.57 3.39
C CYS A 30 -16.16 5.22 4.47
N VAL A 31 -15.88 6.46 4.87
CA VAL A 31 -16.74 7.19 5.82
C VAL A 31 -18.12 7.43 5.20
N VAL A 32 -18.18 7.93 3.97
CA VAL A 32 -19.41 8.21 3.23
C VAL A 32 -20.25 6.93 3.04
N ALA A 33 -19.62 5.79 2.74
CA ALA A 33 -20.30 4.50 2.61
C ALA A 33 -21.11 4.10 3.86
N SER A 34 -20.67 4.53 5.04
CA SER A 34 -21.32 4.20 6.31
C SER A 34 -22.55 5.07 6.63
N LEU A 35 -22.77 6.16 5.89
CA LEU A 35 -23.82 7.13 6.17
C LEU A 35 -25.20 6.70 5.66
N SER A 36 -25.26 5.99 4.53
CA SER A 36 -26.52 5.47 3.97
C SER A 36 -26.28 4.30 3.01
N LYS A 37 -27.32 3.52 2.73
CA LYS A 37 -27.26 2.42 1.74
C LYS A 37 -26.97 2.93 0.33
N THR A 38 -27.54 4.08 -0.05
CA THR A 38 -27.32 4.73 -1.35
C THR A 38 -25.84 5.08 -1.53
N PHE A 39 -25.22 5.67 -0.51
CA PHE A 39 -23.78 5.96 -0.52
C PHE A 39 -22.93 4.70 -0.52
N GLY A 40 -23.29 3.69 0.28
CA GLY A 40 -22.62 2.39 0.29
C GLY A 40 -22.54 1.76 -1.11
N SER A 41 -23.69 1.69 -1.80
CA SER A 41 -23.77 1.17 -3.18
C SER A 41 -22.90 1.98 -4.14
N ALA A 42 -23.00 3.32 -4.09
CA ALA A 42 -22.22 4.20 -4.97
C ALA A 42 -20.70 4.05 -4.78
N VAL A 43 -20.25 3.85 -3.53
CA VAL A 43 -18.83 3.64 -3.17
C VAL A 43 -18.33 2.28 -3.67
N ASP A 44 -19.18 1.26 -3.73
CA ASP A 44 -18.79 -0.08 -4.20
C ASP A 44 -18.58 -0.14 -5.72
N SER A 45 -18.90 0.93 -6.46
CA SER A 45 -18.62 1.04 -7.89
C SER A 45 -17.11 1.05 -8.19
N ASP A 46 -16.69 0.20 -9.14
CA ASP A 46 -15.32 0.18 -9.66
C ASP A 46 -14.86 1.53 -10.23
N LYS A 47 -15.78 2.40 -10.65
CA LYS A 47 -15.46 3.77 -11.12
C LYS A 47 -14.78 4.61 -10.03
N VAL A 48 -15.18 4.40 -8.77
CA VAL A 48 -14.58 5.06 -7.60
C VAL A 48 -13.16 4.55 -7.38
N TRP A 49 -13.02 3.23 -7.25
CA TRP A 49 -11.75 2.61 -6.89
C TRP A 49 -10.71 2.68 -8.00
N GLU A 50 -11.13 2.79 -9.26
CA GLU A 50 -10.24 3.11 -10.38
C GLU A 50 -9.47 4.41 -10.18
N LYS A 51 -10.10 5.45 -9.61
CA LYS A 51 -9.45 6.74 -9.34
C LYS A 51 -8.49 6.67 -8.15
N PHE A 52 -8.68 5.71 -7.25
CA PHE A 52 -7.85 5.52 -6.06
C PHE A 52 -6.65 4.62 -6.31
N LEU A 53 -6.68 3.80 -7.37
CA LEU A 53 -5.56 2.98 -7.79
C LEU A 53 -4.48 3.81 -8.50
N PRO A 54 -3.19 3.45 -8.36
CA PRO A 54 -2.13 4.04 -9.17
C PRO A 54 -2.39 3.86 -10.66
N PRO A 55 -2.13 4.84 -11.55
CA PRO A 55 -2.43 4.72 -12.98
C PRO A 55 -1.76 3.53 -13.69
N ASP A 56 -0.64 3.07 -13.16
CA ASP A 56 0.19 1.97 -13.64
C ASP A 56 -0.07 0.65 -12.90
N TYR A 57 -1.14 0.55 -12.12
CA TYR A 57 -1.43 -0.62 -11.28
C TYR A 57 -1.49 -1.93 -12.07
N HIS A 58 -1.90 -1.91 -13.34
CA HIS A 58 -1.90 -3.07 -14.23
C HIS A 58 -0.51 -3.71 -14.39
N SER A 59 0.55 -2.91 -14.37
CA SER A 59 1.93 -3.42 -14.43
C SER A 59 2.32 -4.13 -13.12
N LEU A 60 1.73 -3.73 -11.99
CA LEU A 60 2.01 -4.25 -10.67
C LEU A 60 1.36 -5.62 -10.39
N ILE A 61 0.31 -6.01 -11.13
CA ILE A 61 -0.48 -7.24 -10.87
C ILE A 61 0.09 -8.47 -11.63
N HIS A 62 1.32 -8.43 -12.13
CA HIS A 62 1.93 -9.60 -12.79
C HIS A 62 2.52 -10.58 -11.75
N PRO A 63 2.25 -11.92 -11.82
CA PRO A 63 1.47 -12.69 -12.80
C PRO A 63 -0.01 -12.89 -12.39
N PRO A 64 -0.88 -13.43 -13.28
CA PRO A 64 -2.35 -13.47 -13.16
C PRO A 64 -2.92 -14.37 -12.04
N SER A 65 -2.14 -14.75 -11.03
CA SER A 65 -2.60 -15.64 -9.96
C SER A 65 -3.61 -15.00 -9.01
N ARG A 66 -3.65 -13.67 -8.95
CA ARG A 66 -4.62 -12.93 -8.12
C ARG A 66 -5.77 -12.42 -8.99
N ILE A 67 -6.85 -13.19 -9.02
CA ILE A 67 -8.13 -12.75 -9.57
C ILE A 67 -8.84 -11.95 -8.47
N PHE A 68 -9.09 -10.67 -8.72
CA PHE A 68 -9.88 -9.81 -7.83
C PHE A 68 -11.30 -9.69 -8.37
N SER A 69 -12.29 -9.76 -7.49
CA SER A 69 -13.71 -9.61 -7.80
C SER A 69 -14.14 -8.15 -8.05
N SER A 70 -13.36 -7.18 -7.56
CA SER A 70 -13.58 -5.74 -7.73
C SER A 70 -12.27 -4.95 -7.60
N LYS A 71 -12.27 -3.70 -8.07
CA LYS A 71 -11.16 -2.77 -7.88
C LYS A 71 -11.00 -2.34 -6.42
N LYS A 72 -12.09 -2.37 -5.66
CA LYS A 72 -12.07 -2.19 -4.19
C LYS A 72 -11.24 -3.27 -3.52
N GLU A 73 -11.49 -4.53 -3.88
CA GLU A 73 -10.74 -5.67 -3.34
C GLU A 73 -9.26 -5.57 -3.71
N LEU A 74 -8.97 -5.27 -4.98
CA LEU A 74 -7.61 -5.02 -5.45
C LEU A 74 -6.91 -3.91 -4.63
N TYR A 75 -7.57 -2.77 -4.42
CA TYR A 75 -7.01 -1.66 -3.65
C TYR A 75 -6.63 -2.10 -2.23
N PHE A 76 -7.53 -2.80 -1.52
CA PHE A 76 -7.23 -3.27 -0.16
C PHE A 76 -6.18 -4.38 -0.14
N SER A 77 -6.11 -5.24 -1.16
CA SER A 77 -5.02 -6.20 -1.30
C SER A 77 -3.67 -5.48 -1.42
N LEU A 78 -3.57 -4.42 -2.23
CA LEU A 78 -2.35 -3.61 -2.35
C LEU A 78 -2.02 -2.80 -1.08
N CYS A 79 -2.98 -2.56 -0.19
CA CYS A 79 -2.74 -1.94 1.12
C CYS A 79 -2.16 -2.94 2.13
N ASN A 80 -2.67 -4.17 2.11
CA ASN A 80 -2.35 -5.19 3.11
C ASN A 80 -1.11 -6.02 2.73
N ASP A 81 -0.95 -6.29 1.44
CA ASP A 81 0.15 -7.08 0.90
C ASP A 81 1.06 -6.18 0.08
N SER A 82 2.33 -6.11 0.49
CA SER A 82 3.34 -5.43 -0.31
C SER A 82 3.83 -6.30 -1.46
N LEU A 83 4.01 -5.69 -2.62
CA LEU A 83 4.57 -6.30 -3.81
C LEU A 83 6.08 -6.05 -3.88
N LEU A 84 6.85 -7.10 -4.17
CA LEU A 84 8.25 -6.94 -4.54
C LEU A 84 8.34 -6.49 -5.99
N ILE A 85 9.04 -5.40 -6.24
CA ILE A 85 9.27 -4.81 -7.55
C ILE A 85 10.77 -4.62 -7.78
N GLU A 86 11.16 -4.33 -9.02
CA GLU A 86 12.55 -4.05 -9.38
C GLU A 86 13.51 -5.15 -8.91
N ASP A 87 13.20 -6.38 -9.34
CA ASP A 87 13.98 -7.59 -9.00
C ASP A 87 14.14 -7.81 -7.49
N GLY A 88 13.10 -7.47 -6.72
CA GLY A 88 13.10 -7.63 -5.26
C GLY A 88 13.83 -6.52 -4.50
N GLN A 89 14.36 -5.50 -5.17
CA GLN A 89 15.08 -4.40 -4.50
C GLN A 89 14.16 -3.39 -3.83
N LYS A 90 12.86 -3.40 -4.16
CA LYS A 90 11.88 -2.51 -3.53
C LYS A 90 10.62 -3.28 -3.18
N SER A 91 9.99 -2.90 -2.07
CA SER A 91 8.70 -3.41 -1.63
C SER A 91 7.69 -2.27 -1.64
N LEU A 92 6.59 -2.43 -2.37
CA LEU A 92 5.59 -1.40 -2.62
C LEU A 92 4.22 -1.80 -2.07
N TRP A 93 3.54 -0.89 -1.39
CA TRP A 93 2.14 -1.03 -0.98
C TRP A 93 1.43 0.33 -1.05
N LEU A 94 0.13 0.38 -0.81
CA LEU A 94 -0.63 1.63 -0.74
C LEU A 94 -0.90 2.05 0.70
N ASP A 95 -0.76 3.34 0.98
CA ASP A 95 -1.32 3.94 2.19
C ASP A 95 -2.84 3.87 2.14
N LYS A 96 -3.43 3.12 3.07
CA LYS A 96 -4.86 2.78 3.08
C LYS A 96 -5.76 4.02 3.05
N ALA A 97 -5.36 5.11 3.68
CA ALA A 97 -6.17 6.31 3.81
C ALA A 97 -6.13 7.23 2.58
N SER A 98 -4.95 7.37 1.98
CA SER A 98 -4.70 8.34 0.91
C SER A 98 -4.56 7.72 -0.48
N GLY A 99 -4.35 6.41 -0.59
CA GLY A 99 -4.05 5.72 -1.85
C GLY A 99 -2.65 6.02 -2.39
N LYS A 100 -1.81 6.73 -1.64
CA LYS A 100 -0.44 7.03 -2.05
C LYS A 100 0.43 5.78 -1.97
N ARG A 101 1.41 5.69 -2.86
CA ARG A 101 2.40 4.61 -2.83
C ARG A 101 3.34 4.78 -1.65
N CYS A 102 3.53 3.69 -0.93
CA CYS A 102 4.57 3.53 0.07
C CYS A 102 5.61 2.57 -0.49
N ILE A 103 6.89 2.93 -0.36
CA ILE A 103 8.01 2.15 -0.89
C ILE A 103 9.00 1.93 0.24
N MET A 104 9.40 0.68 0.44
CA MET A 104 10.54 0.30 1.26
C MET A 104 11.65 -0.16 0.33
N LEU A 105 12.86 0.34 0.56
CA LEU A 105 14.05 -0.04 -0.19
C LEU A 105 14.74 -1.20 0.51
N ALA A 106 15.20 -2.18 -0.26
CA ALA A 106 16.11 -3.19 0.25
C ALA A 106 17.43 -2.54 0.64
N ALA A 107 18.08 -3.10 1.66
CA ALA A 107 19.46 -2.74 1.94
C ALA A 107 20.36 -3.19 0.78
N SER A 108 21.25 -2.31 0.32
CA SER A 108 22.23 -2.62 -0.73
C SER A 108 23.66 -2.49 -0.21
N LYS A 109 24.54 -3.39 -0.67
CA LYS A 109 25.98 -3.37 -0.36
C LYS A 109 26.66 -2.07 -0.81
N ASP A 110 26.17 -1.49 -1.89
CA ASP A 110 26.76 -0.29 -2.50
C ASP A 110 26.30 1.01 -1.82
N GLU A 111 25.20 0.97 -1.08
CA GLU A 111 24.63 2.13 -0.39
C GLU A 111 25.00 2.16 1.10
N ILE A 112 25.38 1.03 1.68
CA ILE A 112 25.74 0.90 3.09
C ILE A 112 27.25 1.13 3.26
N SER A 113 27.62 1.97 4.21
CA SER A 113 29.03 2.17 4.57
C SER A 113 29.68 0.84 4.96
N TRP A 114 30.77 0.51 4.28
CA TRP A 114 31.47 -0.77 4.43
C TRP A 114 30.61 -2.00 4.09
N GLY A 115 29.49 -1.87 3.37
CA GLY A 115 28.58 -2.97 3.04
C GLY A 115 29.21 -4.11 2.23
N ASN A 116 30.26 -3.79 1.46
CA ASN A 116 31.12 -4.73 0.74
C ASN A 116 32.28 -5.31 1.58
N SER A 117 32.42 -4.90 2.84
CA SER A 117 33.50 -5.32 3.73
C SER A 117 33.03 -6.46 4.63
N PRO A 118 33.49 -7.71 4.40
CA PRO A 118 33.02 -8.89 5.12
C PRO A 118 33.36 -8.90 6.61
N GLY A 119 34.20 -7.98 7.09
CA GLY A 119 34.51 -7.82 8.52
C GLY A 119 33.48 -6.99 9.30
N PHE A 120 32.51 -6.37 8.62
CA PHE A 120 31.52 -5.48 9.26
C PHE A 120 30.08 -5.96 9.06
N TRP A 121 29.76 -6.55 7.92
CA TRP A 121 28.40 -6.97 7.59
C TRP A 121 28.36 -8.39 7.05
N GLU A 122 27.41 -9.16 7.55
CA GLU A 122 27.00 -10.44 6.97
C GLU A 122 25.64 -10.28 6.29
N TRP A 123 25.44 -10.90 5.12
CA TRP A 123 24.18 -10.82 4.38
C TRP A 123 23.38 -12.09 4.57
N ILE A 124 22.45 -12.05 5.52
CA ILE A 124 21.67 -13.20 5.97
C ILE A 124 20.26 -13.20 5.38
N SER A 125 19.60 -14.34 5.44
CA SER A 125 18.18 -14.49 5.10
C SER A 125 17.41 -14.80 6.37
N ILE A 126 16.38 -14.01 6.68
CA ILE A 126 15.53 -14.19 7.86
C ILE A 126 14.06 -14.37 7.43
N PRO A 127 13.28 -15.28 8.04
CA PRO A 127 11.90 -15.55 7.65
C PRO A 127 10.97 -14.34 7.73
N GLU A 128 11.26 -13.38 8.61
CA GLU A 128 10.45 -12.19 8.84
C GLU A 128 10.72 -11.08 7.81
N SER A 129 11.81 -11.20 7.05
CA SER A 129 12.17 -10.23 6.02
C SER A 129 11.36 -10.46 4.76
N ARG A 130 10.91 -9.35 4.16
CA ARG A 130 10.32 -9.35 2.83
C ARG A 130 11.37 -9.40 1.72
N PHE A 131 12.61 -9.03 2.04
CA PHE A 131 13.75 -9.06 1.12
C PHE A 131 14.55 -10.35 1.32
N GLU A 132 15.10 -10.88 0.22
CA GLU A 132 15.87 -12.14 0.22
C GLU A 132 17.08 -12.09 1.17
N LYS A 133 17.74 -10.93 1.23
CA LYS A 133 18.93 -10.69 2.03
C LYS A 133 18.80 -9.40 2.82
N VAL A 134 19.27 -9.43 4.07
CA VAL A 134 19.39 -8.28 4.96
C VAL A 134 20.79 -8.23 5.58
N PRO A 135 21.32 -7.03 5.86
CA PRO A 135 22.61 -6.89 6.50
C PRO A 135 22.49 -7.10 8.01
N GLU A 136 23.28 -8.03 8.52
CA GLU A 136 23.54 -8.21 9.94
C GLU A 136 24.90 -7.59 10.28
N LEU A 137 24.93 -6.73 11.30
CA LEU A 137 26.17 -6.12 11.75
C LEU A 137 26.98 -7.13 12.58
N LEU A 138 28.19 -7.43 12.14
CA LEU A 138 29.14 -8.22 12.92
C LEU A 138 29.70 -7.37 14.06
N THR A 139 29.76 -7.93 15.27
CA THR A 139 30.26 -7.20 16.45
C THR A 139 31.68 -6.70 16.21
N ILE A 140 31.85 -5.38 16.11
CA ILE A 140 33.17 -4.77 16.06
C ILE A 140 33.76 -4.74 17.48
N HIS A 141 34.88 -5.41 17.70
CA HIS A 141 35.70 -5.15 18.88
C HIS A 141 36.28 -3.74 18.74
N VAL A 142 35.57 -2.75 19.28
CA VAL A 142 36.16 -1.42 19.50
C VAL A 142 37.20 -1.61 20.59
N HIS A 143 38.46 -1.73 20.19
CA HIS A 143 39.56 -1.68 21.14
C HIS A 143 39.56 -0.27 21.72
N SER A 144 38.97 -0.10 22.91
CA SER A 144 39.14 1.13 23.67
C SER A 144 40.64 1.28 23.88
N ARG A 145 41.27 2.22 23.18
CA ARG A 145 42.61 2.68 23.54
C ARG A 145 42.45 3.33 24.91
N SER A 146 42.70 2.55 25.96
CA SER A 146 43.02 3.08 27.28
C SER A 146 44.25 3.97 27.08
N THR A 147 44.02 5.26 27.10
CA THR A 147 45.07 6.26 27.28
C THR A 147 45.35 6.32 28.77
N VAL A 148 46.48 5.74 29.17
CA VAL A 148 47.23 6.15 30.37
C VAL A 148 48.70 6.15 29.98
#